data_AF-A0A7C3WFY4-F1
#
_entry.id   AF-A0A7C3WFY4-F1
#
_cell.length_a   1.000
_cell.length_b   1.000
_cell.length_c   1.000
_cell.angle_alpha   90.00
_cell.angle_beta   90.00
_cell.angle_gamma   90.00
#
_symmetry.space_group_name_H-M   'P 1'
#
loop_
_entity.id
_entity.type
_entity.pdbx_description
1 polymer ?
#
loop_
_entity_poly.entity_id
_entity_poly.type
_entity_poly.pdbx_seq_one_letter_code
_entity_poly.pdbx_strand_id
1 'polypeptide(L)'
;MRLADCFIPAVTYVLDVARKPGSFPDFQATRAKVEELLGSAGRMAKTLGVAASEFQDARFAVCAWMDEIVLGSAWEGKAQWLHQPLQRTVYNTVNAGEEYFERLDGVLARMDKDFSFSVPGEK
;
A
#
# COMPACT_ATOMS: atom_id res chain seq x y z
N MET A 1 -7.58 -13.80 9.85
CA MET A 1 -6.59 -12.75 9.53
C MET A 1 -6.95 -12.20 8.16
N ARG A 2 -7.14 -10.89 8.05
CA ARG A 2 -7.58 -10.17 6.85
C ARG A 2 -6.38 -9.68 6.06
N LEU A 3 -6.55 -9.35 4.79
CA LEU A 3 -5.50 -8.75 3.95
C LEU A 3 -4.90 -7.48 4.59
N ALA A 4 -5.72 -6.65 5.24
CA ALA A 4 -5.26 -5.47 5.96
C ALA A 4 -4.21 -5.79 7.04
N ASP A 5 -4.34 -6.94 7.71
CA ASP A 5 -3.43 -7.35 8.79
C ASP A 5 -1.99 -7.57 8.26
N CYS A 6 -1.85 -7.94 6.98
CA CYS A 6 -0.55 -8.07 6.32
C CYS A 6 0.22 -6.74 6.24
N PHE A 7 -0.49 -5.60 6.16
CA PHE A 7 0.10 -4.28 5.96
C PHE A 7 0.24 -3.46 7.25
N ILE A 8 -0.41 -3.87 8.35
CA ILE A 8 -0.35 -3.17 9.65
C ILE A 8 1.10 -2.82 10.06
N PRO A 9 2.09 -3.73 9.94
CA PRO A 9 3.47 -3.40 10.28
C PRO A 9 4.06 -2.25 9.45
N ALA A 10 3.84 -2.24 8.13
CA ALA A 10 4.31 -1.20 7.23
C ALA A 10 3.62 0.15 7.52
N VAL A 11 2.30 0.11 7.71
CA VAL A 11 1.47 1.28 8.04
C VAL A 11 1.92 1.91 9.36
N THR A 12 2.10 1.08 10.39
CA THR A 12 2.54 1.54 11.72
C THR A 12 3.92 2.17 11.65
N TYR A 13 4.85 1.52 10.94
CA TYR A 13 6.21 2.03 10.78
C TYR A 13 6.23 3.42 10.12
N VAL A 14 5.48 3.62 9.03
CA VAL A 14 5.43 4.91 8.32
C VAL A 14 4.72 5.99 9.15
N LEU A 15 3.67 5.64 9.89
CA LEU A 15 3.05 6.58 10.82
C LEU A 15 4.02 7.03 11.91
N ASP A 16 4.84 6.12 12.44
CA ASP A 16 5.85 6.48 13.44
C ASP A 16 6.95 7.36 12.83
N VAL A 17 7.43 7.08 11.60
CA VAL A 17 8.35 7.97 10.86
C VAL A 17 7.80 9.40 10.81
N ALA A 18 6.54 9.53 10.40
CA ALA A 18 5.91 10.84 10.23
C ALA A 18 5.63 11.57 11.56
N ARG A 19 5.30 10.83 12.62
CA ARG A 19 4.94 11.40 13.94
C ARG A 19 6.13 11.67 14.84
N LYS A 20 7.26 10.98 14.63
CA LYS A 20 8.46 11.06 15.48
C LYS A 20 9.71 11.36 14.62
N PRO A 21 9.72 12.45 13.83
CA PRO A 21 10.74 12.67 12.80
C PRO A 21 12.18 12.73 13.34
N GLY A 22 12.40 13.18 14.58
CA GLY A 22 13.73 13.22 15.22
C GLY A 22 14.18 11.90 15.86
N SER A 23 13.38 10.84 15.80
CA SER A 23 13.67 9.54 16.43
C SER A 23 13.75 8.39 15.43
N PHE A 24 13.70 8.70 14.13
CA PHE A 24 13.78 7.71 13.07
C PHE A 24 15.14 7.72 12.37
N PRO A 25 15.58 6.56 11.85
CA PRO A 25 16.82 6.46 11.10
C PRO A 25 16.86 7.36 9.86
N ASP A 26 18.03 7.38 9.22
CA ASP A 26 18.20 8.02 7.92
C ASP A 26 17.32 7.40 6.82
N PHE A 27 17.36 8.02 5.64
CA PHE A 27 16.61 7.58 4.48
C PHE A 27 16.88 6.11 4.12
N GLN A 28 18.14 5.67 4.11
CA GLN A 28 18.51 4.34 3.61
C GLN A 28 17.97 3.24 4.53
N ALA A 29 18.16 3.40 5.84
CA ALA A 29 17.66 2.45 6.82
C ALA A 29 16.12 2.41 6.83
N THR A 30 15.47 3.57 6.73
CA THR A 30 14.01 3.67 6.69
C THR A 30 13.44 3.04 5.42
N ARG A 31 14.08 3.28 4.26
CA ARG A 31 13.67 2.70 2.98
C ARG A 31 13.81 1.19 2.98
N ALA A 32 14.95 0.67 3.43
CA ALA A 32 15.19 -0.77 3.53
C ALA A 32 14.15 -1.44 4.44
N LYS A 33 13.80 -0.79 5.57
CA LYS A 33 12.78 -1.34 6.48
C LYS A 33 11.39 -1.36 5.83
N VAL A 34 11.01 -0.31 5.12
CA VAL A 34 9.76 -0.27 4.36
C VAL A 34 9.68 -1.41 3.34
N GLU A 35 10.73 -1.61 2.56
CA GLU A 35 10.77 -2.67 1.53
C GLU A 35 10.69 -4.08 2.15
N GLU A 36 11.38 -4.29 3.28
CA GLU A 36 11.30 -5.53 4.07
C GLU A 36 9.87 -5.81 4.55
N LEU A 37 9.18 -4.78 5.08
CA LEU A 37 7.81 -4.91 5.59
C LEU A 37 6.81 -5.17 4.46
N LEU A 38 6.95 -4.50 3.31
CA LEU A 38 6.12 -4.77 2.13
C LEU A 38 6.37 -6.18 1.56
N GLY A 39 7.62 -6.65 1.56
CA GLY A 39 7.97 -8.02 1.17
C GLY A 39 7.36 -9.05 2.14
N SER A 40 7.35 -8.75 3.44
CA SER A 40 6.72 -9.59 4.47
C SER A 40 5.21 -9.65 4.32
N ALA A 41 4.56 -8.52 4.01
CA ALA A 41 3.14 -8.46 3.71
C ALA A 41 2.76 -9.39 2.55
N GLY A 42 3.57 -9.41 1.47
CA GLY A 42 3.35 -10.30 0.33
C GLY A 42 3.48 -11.79 0.67
N ARG A 43 4.46 -12.16 1.51
CA ARG A 43 4.59 -13.54 1.99
C ARG A 43 3.38 -13.95 2.83
N MET A 44 2.93 -13.08 3.73
CA MET A 44 1.76 -13.34 4.58
C MET A 44 0.47 -13.46 3.76
N ALA A 45 0.23 -12.55 2.81
CA ALA A 45 -0.92 -12.60 1.92
C ALA A 45 -0.96 -13.92 1.11
N LYS A 46 0.21 -14.37 0.64
CA LYS A 46 0.34 -15.67 -0.04
C LYS A 46 -0.04 -16.84 0.87
N THR A 47 0.42 -16.84 2.12
CA THR A 47 0.03 -17.87 3.12
C THR A 47 -1.47 -17.86 3.43
N LEU A 48 -2.11 -16.68 3.35
CA LEU A 48 -3.56 -16.53 3.52
C LEU A 48 -4.40 -16.93 2.29
N GLY A 49 -3.76 -17.29 1.17
CA GLY A 49 -4.46 -17.62 -0.07
C GLY A 49 -5.08 -16.42 -0.79
N VAL A 50 -4.61 -15.20 -0.48
CA VAL A 50 -5.07 -13.98 -1.17
C VAL A 50 -4.63 -14.02 -2.63
N ALA A 51 -5.52 -13.63 -3.55
CA ALA A 51 -5.19 -13.58 -4.97
C ALA A 51 -4.08 -12.54 -5.23
N ALA A 52 -3.18 -12.84 -6.15
CA ALA A 52 -2.07 -11.95 -6.45
C ALA A 52 -2.54 -10.56 -6.91
N SER A 53 -3.62 -10.49 -7.71
CA SER A 53 -4.23 -9.23 -8.15
C SER A 53 -4.75 -8.39 -6.98
N GLU A 54 -5.50 -8.99 -6.06
CA GLU A 54 -6.01 -8.32 -4.86
C GLU A 54 -4.88 -7.79 -3.98
N PHE A 55 -3.82 -8.57 -3.79
CA PHE A 55 -2.64 -8.11 -3.06
C PHE A 55 -1.95 -6.95 -3.77
N GLN A 56 -1.84 -6.96 -5.10
CA GLN A 56 -1.23 -5.85 -5.84
C GLN A 56 -2.05 -4.57 -5.76
N ASP A 57 -3.39 -4.65 -5.83
CA ASP A 57 -4.28 -3.50 -5.67
C ASP A 57 -4.14 -2.90 -4.27
N ALA A 58 -4.15 -3.74 -3.22
CA ALA A 58 -3.94 -3.29 -1.85
C ALA A 58 -2.53 -2.71 -1.62
N ARG A 59 -1.48 -3.36 -2.17
CA ARG A 59 -0.10 -2.88 -2.04
C ARG A 59 0.09 -1.53 -2.73
N PHE A 60 -0.53 -1.33 -3.90
CA PHE A 60 -0.50 -0.04 -4.59
C PHE A 60 -1.10 1.05 -3.72
N ALA A 61 -2.30 0.81 -3.20
CA ALA A 61 -3.01 1.73 -2.31
C ALA A 61 -2.16 2.10 -1.07
N VAL A 62 -1.52 1.11 -0.44
CA VAL A 62 -0.64 1.32 0.72
C VAL A 62 0.62 2.10 0.34
N CYS A 63 1.28 1.80 -0.79
CA CYS A 63 2.45 2.54 -1.26
C CYS A 63 2.13 4.01 -1.55
N ALA A 64 1.02 4.28 -2.25
CA ALA A 64 0.57 5.64 -2.58
C ALA A 64 0.32 6.45 -1.29
N TRP A 65 -0.38 5.84 -0.32
CA TRP A 65 -0.61 6.47 0.98
C TRP A 65 0.69 6.69 1.76
N MET A 66 1.62 5.73 1.76
CA MET A 66 2.91 5.88 2.45
C MET A 66 3.73 7.03 1.89
N ASP A 67 3.74 7.20 0.56
CA ASP A 67 4.41 8.33 -0.08
C ASP A 67 3.82 9.66 0.42
N GLU A 68 2.49 9.81 0.41
CA GLU A 68 1.82 11.02 0.88
C GLU A 68 2.14 11.33 2.35
N ILE A 69 2.11 10.31 3.23
CA ILE A 69 2.43 10.48 4.65
C ILE A 69 3.88 10.91 4.88
N VAL A 70 4.83 10.29 4.19
CA VAL A 70 6.26 10.64 4.34
C VAL A 70 6.51 12.05 3.80
N LEU A 71 5.99 12.38 2.62
CA LEU A 71 6.18 13.68 1.98
C LEU A 71 5.50 14.82 2.76
N GLY A 72 4.35 14.54 3.39
CA GLY A 72 3.64 15.46 4.27
C GLY A 72 4.26 15.62 5.67
N SER A 73 5.27 14.82 6.03
CA SER A 73 5.88 14.85 7.35
C SER A 73 6.97 15.92 7.52
N ALA A 74 7.51 16.04 8.73
CA ALA A 74 8.71 16.84 9.02
C ALA A 74 10.01 16.01 9.07
N TRP A 75 9.96 14.72 8.69
CA TRP A 75 11.16 13.85 8.72
C TRP A 75 12.17 14.29 7.66
N GLU A 76 13.44 14.41 8.05
CA GLU A 76 14.51 14.93 7.19
C GLU A 76 14.72 14.08 5.93
N GLY A 77 14.53 12.76 6.03
CA GLY A 77 14.64 11.83 4.91
C GLY A 77 13.60 12.03 3.81
N LYS A 78 12.56 12.85 4.02
CA LYS A 78 11.52 13.11 3.00
C LYS A 78 12.07 13.75 1.73
N ALA A 79 13.15 14.54 1.83
CA ALA A 79 13.77 15.16 0.66
C ALA A 79 14.34 14.10 -0.28
N GLN A 80 15.02 13.09 0.27
CA GLN A 80 15.48 11.94 -0.52
C GLN A 80 14.31 11.08 -0.98
N TRP A 81 13.28 10.91 -0.15
CA TRP A 81 12.06 10.18 -0.52
C TRP A 81 11.35 10.79 -1.73
N LEU A 82 11.29 12.11 -1.83
CA LEU A 82 10.70 12.84 -2.96
C LEU A 82 11.35 12.49 -4.31
N HIS A 83 12.64 12.18 -4.32
CA HIS A 83 13.35 11.79 -5.55
C HIS A 83 13.06 10.34 -5.97
N GLN A 84 12.65 9.49 -5.03
CA GLN A 84 12.42 8.07 -5.24
C GLN A 84 11.22 7.53 -4.45
N PRO A 85 10.02 8.08 -4.67
CA PRO A 85 8.82 7.62 -3.99
C PRO A 85 8.48 6.18 -4.40
N LEU A 86 7.71 5.47 -3.58
CA LEU A 86 7.27 4.10 -3.83
C LEU A 86 6.46 4.00 -5.12
N GLN A 87 5.57 4.96 -5.41
CA GLN A 87 4.82 5.01 -6.66
C GLN A 87 5.72 4.95 -7.91
N ARG A 88 6.86 5.65 -7.88
CA ARG A 88 7.80 5.67 -9.01
C ARG A 88 8.67 4.42 -9.04
N THR A 89 9.21 4.03 -7.90
CA THR A 89 10.20 2.94 -7.82
C THR A 89 9.57 1.55 -7.94
N VAL A 90 8.32 1.37 -7.49
CA VAL A 90 7.63 0.08 -7.50
C VAL A 90 6.68 -0.04 -8.68
N TYR A 91 6.00 1.05 -9.05
CA TYR A 91 4.92 1.04 -10.05
C TYR A 91 5.20 1.90 -11.28
N ASN A 92 6.36 2.58 -11.34
CA ASN A 92 6.73 3.46 -12.45
C ASN A 92 5.67 4.52 -12.78
N THR A 93 4.97 5.02 -11.76
CA THR A 93 3.96 6.07 -11.89
C THR A 93 4.33 7.28 -11.04
N VAL A 94 3.84 8.45 -11.45
CA VAL A 94 3.91 9.71 -10.69
C VAL A 94 2.51 10.24 -10.32
N ASN A 95 1.46 9.54 -10.74
CA ASN A 95 0.06 9.94 -10.57
C ASN A 95 -0.67 8.99 -9.61
N ALA A 96 0.01 8.42 -8.61
CA ALA A 96 -0.63 7.42 -7.75
C ALA A 96 -1.83 7.98 -6.96
N GLY A 97 -1.92 9.30 -6.76
CA GLY A 97 -3.08 9.94 -6.15
C GLY A 97 -4.37 9.79 -6.98
N GLU A 98 -4.29 9.79 -8.31
CA GLU A 98 -5.43 9.59 -9.21
C GLU A 98 -5.66 8.09 -9.45
N GLU A 99 -4.58 7.37 -9.78
CA GLU A 99 -4.61 5.93 -10.07
C GLU A 99 -5.11 5.10 -8.87
N TYR A 100 -4.94 5.60 -7.64
CA TYR A 100 -5.53 5.00 -6.44
C TYR A 100 -7.05 4.84 -6.59
N PHE A 101 -7.75 5.90 -7.00
CA PHE A 101 -9.20 5.90 -7.11
C PHE A 101 -9.67 5.11 -8.33
N GLU A 102 -8.93 5.16 -9.45
CA GLU A 102 -9.22 4.33 -10.62
C GLU A 102 -9.16 2.82 -10.29
N ARG A 103 -8.14 2.40 -9.52
CA ARG A 103 -8.01 1.02 -9.05
C ARG A 103 -9.11 0.67 -8.05
N LEU A 104 -9.47 1.58 -7.15
CA LEU A 104 -10.55 1.39 -6.20
C LEU A 104 -11.89 1.17 -6.92
N ASP A 105 -12.22 1.99 -7.91
CA ASP A 105 -13.41 1.81 -8.74
C ASP A 105 -13.41 0.45 -9.45
N GLY A 106 -12.24 0.05 -9.97
CA GLY A 106 -12.04 -1.27 -10.56
C GLY A 106 -12.28 -2.43 -9.58
N VAL A 107 -11.91 -2.29 -8.31
CA VAL A 107 -12.19 -3.28 -7.26
C VAL A 107 -13.69 -3.34 -6.97
N LEU A 108 -14.33 -2.18 -6.75
CA LEU A 108 -15.76 -2.09 -6.44
C LEU A 108 -16.63 -2.67 -7.56
N ALA A 109 -16.28 -2.39 -8.82
CA ALA A 109 -16.98 -2.93 -9.98
C ALA A 109 -16.87 -4.46 -10.12
N ARG A 110 -15.78 -5.08 -9.64
CA ARG A 110 -15.64 -6.55 -9.60
C ARG A 110 -16.51 -7.15 -8.50
N MET A 111 -16.55 -6.51 -7.33
CA MET A 111 -17.39 -6.97 -6.22
C MET A 111 -18.88 -6.95 -6.60
N ASP A 112 -19.37 -5.91 -7.26
CA ASP A 112 -20.77 -5.83 -7.71
C ASP A 112 -21.15 -6.96 -8.70
N LYS A 113 -20.22 -7.33 -9.58
CA LYS A 113 -20.41 -8.45 -10.50
C LYS A 113 -20.51 -9.79 -9.78
N ASP A 114 -19.72 -10.02 -8.74
CA ASP A 114 -19.79 -11.25 -7.95
C ASP A 114 -21.14 -11.41 -7.21
N PHE A 115 -21.81 -10.31 -6.86
CA PHE A 115 -23.15 -10.33 -6.26
C PHE A 115 -24.29 -10.52 -7.27
N SER A 116 -24.12 -10.10 -8.53
CA SER A 116 -25.16 -10.22 -9.57
C SER A 116 -25.32 -11.63 -10.17
N PHE A 117 -24.37 -12.54 -9.97
CA PHE A 117 -24.49 -13.96 -10.37
C PHE A 117 -25.21 -14.86 -9.33
N SER A 118 -25.63 -14.33 -8.18
CA SER A 118 -26.29 -15.10 -7.10
C SER A 118 -27.83 -15.00 -7.08
N VAL A 119 -28.51 -14.88 -8.23
CA VAL A 119 -29.97 -15.12 -8.30
C VAL A 119 -30.26 -16.45 -9.00
N PRO A 120 -30.33 -17.59 -8.27
CA PRO A 120 -30.90 -18.82 -8.80
C PRO A 120 -32.43 -18.71 -8.84
N GLY A 121 -32.96 -18.70 -10.07
CA GLY A 121 -34.32 -19.04 -10.48
C GLY A 121 -35.46 -18.96 -9.45
N GLU A 122 -36.24 -17.89 -9.52
CA GLU A 122 -37.68 -18.01 -9.27
C GLU A 122 -38.30 -18.75 -10.46
N LYS A 123 -38.76 -19.98 -10.20
CA LYS A 123 -39.78 -20.66 -11.02
C LYS A 123 -41.16 -20.18 -10.59
#